data_AF-A0A3P1BLZ5-F1
#
_entry.id   AF-A0A3P1BLZ5-F1
#
_cell.length_a   1.000
_cell.length_b   1.000
_cell.length_c   1.000
_cell.angle_alpha   90.00
_cell.angle_beta   90.00
_cell.angle_gamma   90.00
#
_symmetry.space_group_name_H-M   'P 1'
#
loop_
_entity.id
_entity.type
_entity.pdbx_description
1 polymer ?
#
loop_
_entity_poly.entity_id
_entity_poly.type
_entity_poly.pdbx_seq_one_letter_code
_entity_poly.pdbx_strand_id
1 'polypeptide(L)'
;MFLYFSLTTSDRSVNNPCVCCAEFDIQLEVLNSFVALGNVLSSAYLIDDDGTRIDLPVGAFDGLPVGDLMRNLTKEYQQLLRA
;
A
#
# COMPACT_ATOMS: atom_id res chain seq x y z
N MET A 1 -5.38 1.55 12.84
CA MET A 1 -5.66 1.65 11.39
C MET A 1 -5.87 0.28 10.74
N PHE A 2 -6.87 0.17 9.85
CA PHE A 2 -7.20 -1.05 9.11
C PHE A 2 -7.04 -0.83 7.60
N LEU A 3 -6.32 -1.72 6.94
CA LEU A 3 -6.22 -1.81 5.49
C LEU A 3 -7.18 -2.85 4.95
N TYR A 4 -7.99 -2.46 3.97
CA TYR A 4 -8.88 -3.34 3.21
C TYR A 4 -8.51 -3.28 1.74
N PHE A 5 -8.47 -4.43 1.10
CA PHE A 5 -8.12 -4.51 -0.31
C PHE A 5 -8.74 -5.73 -0.98
N SER A 6 -8.97 -5.61 -2.28
CA SER A 6 -9.47 -6.70 -3.13
C SER A 6 -8.40 -7.08 -4.14
N LEU A 7 -8.04 -8.35 -4.14
CA LEU A 7 -7.09 -8.96 -5.05
C LEU A 7 -7.81 -9.91 -5.99
N THR A 8 -7.36 -9.95 -7.23
CA THR A 8 -7.68 -11.01 -8.18
C THR A 8 -6.44 -11.87 -8.38
N THR A 9 -6.54 -13.14 -8.04
CA THR A 9 -5.48 -14.15 -8.22
C THR A 9 -5.48 -14.69 -9.65
N SER A 10 -4.44 -15.45 -10.00
CA SER A 10 -4.29 -16.05 -11.34
C SER A 10 -5.38 -17.07 -11.70
N ASP A 11 -5.98 -17.72 -10.71
CA ASP A 11 -7.14 -18.61 -10.89
C ASP A 11 -8.48 -17.86 -11.03
N ARG A 12 -8.43 -16.51 -11.12
CA ARG A 12 -9.59 -15.59 -11.16
C ARG A 12 -10.46 -15.60 -9.90
N SER A 13 -9.98 -16.17 -8.79
CA SER A 13 -10.65 -15.96 -7.51
C SER A 13 -10.43 -14.52 -7.02
N VAL A 14 -11.45 -13.97 -6.36
CA VAL A 14 -11.40 -12.64 -5.77
C VAL A 14 -11.29 -12.80 -4.26
N ASN A 15 -10.22 -12.26 -3.70
CA ASN A 15 -9.96 -12.29 -2.27
C ASN A 15 -10.01 -10.88 -1.71
N ASN A 16 -10.69 -10.73 -0.57
CA ASN A 16 -10.85 -9.45 0.12
C ASN A 16 -10.20 -9.48 1.50
N PRO A 17 -8.86 -9.59 1.58
CA PRO A 17 -8.17 -9.57 2.86
C PRO A 17 -8.33 -8.21 3.58
N CYS A 18 -8.16 -8.27 4.90
CA CYS A 18 -7.98 -7.09 5.73
C CYS A 18 -6.77 -7.27 6.63
N VAL A 19 -6.04 -6.18 6.86
CA VAL A 19 -4.84 -6.14 7.70
C VAL A 19 -5.03 -5.04 8.73
N CYS A 20 -4.73 -5.33 9.99
CA CYS A 20 -4.72 -4.35 11.07
C CYS A 20 -3.28 -4.15 11.55
N CYS A 21 -2.81 -2.90 11.53
CA CYS A 21 -1.47 -2.53 11.99
C CYS A 21 -1.46 -1.03 12.34
N ALA A 22 -0.61 -0.62 13.28
CA ALA A 22 -0.44 0.80 13.60
C ALA A 22 0.44 1.52 12.57
N GLU A 23 1.39 0.80 11.96
CA GLU A 23 2.39 1.37 11.07
C GLU A 23 1.92 1.33 9.62
N PHE A 24 1.69 2.52 9.05
CA PHE A 24 1.24 2.68 7.66
C PHE A 24 2.21 2.03 6.65
N ASP A 25 3.52 2.25 6.84
CA ASP A 25 4.54 1.71 5.94
C ASP A 25 4.50 0.18 5.87
N ILE A 26 4.29 -0.48 7.01
CA ILE A 26 4.17 -1.95 7.07
C ILE A 26 2.93 -2.41 6.30
N GLN A 27 1.80 -1.71 6.41
CA GLN A 27 0.58 -2.07 5.69
C GLN A 27 0.77 -1.95 4.16
N LEU A 28 1.47 -0.91 3.72
CA LEU A 28 1.79 -0.75 2.29
C LEU A 28 2.76 -1.83 1.79
N GLU A 29 3.77 -2.21 2.59
CA GLU A 29 4.66 -3.32 2.22
C GLU A 29 3.92 -4.65 2.11
N VAL A 30 3.00 -4.94 3.03
CA VAL A 30 2.16 -6.14 2.97
C VAL A 30 1.31 -6.13 1.70
N LEU A 31 0.65 -5.00 1.41
CA LEU A 31 -0.14 -4.84 0.19
C LEU A 31 0.70 -5.07 -1.07
N ASN A 32 1.88 -4.45 -1.14
CA ASN A 32 2.77 -4.61 -2.29
C ASN A 32 3.33 -6.02 -2.41
N SER A 33 3.56 -6.71 -1.30
CA SER A 33 3.97 -8.13 -1.33
C SER A 33 2.92 -9.00 -2.02
N PHE A 34 1.62 -8.72 -1.79
CA PHE A 34 0.56 -9.44 -2.53
C PHE A 34 0.61 -9.14 -4.03
N VAL A 35 0.84 -7.89 -4.43
CA VAL A 35 0.99 -7.54 -5.86
C VAL A 35 2.23 -8.19 -6.46
N ALA A 36 3.34 -8.22 -5.74
CA ALA A 36 4.60 -8.85 -6.14
C ALA A 36 4.47 -10.37 -6.38
N LEU A 37 3.56 -11.04 -5.67
CA LEU A 37 3.22 -12.45 -5.90
C LEU A 37 2.42 -12.70 -7.19
N GLY A 38 2.14 -11.65 -7.96
CA GLY A 38 1.38 -11.73 -9.22
C GLY A 38 -0.12 -11.57 -9.06
N ASN A 39 -0.59 -11.15 -7.88
CA ASN A 39 -2.01 -10.80 -7.69
C ASN A 39 -2.29 -9.43 -8.28
N VAL A 40 -3.46 -9.27 -8.91
CA VAL A 40 -3.92 -7.98 -9.43
C VAL A 40 -4.71 -7.27 -8.36
N LEU A 41 -4.25 -6.09 -7.94
CA LEU A 41 -4.97 -5.25 -7.00
C LEU A 41 -6.11 -4.50 -7.71
N SER A 42 -7.35 -4.77 -7.30
CA SER A 42 -8.55 -4.15 -7.88
C SER A 42 -9.00 -2.91 -7.09
N SER A 43 -8.86 -2.94 -5.77
CA SER A 43 -9.17 -1.81 -4.89
C SER A 43 -8.38 -1.91 -3.59
N ALA A 44 -8.08 -0.77 -2.98
CA ALA A 44 -7.49 -0.69 -1.66
C ALA A 44 -7.94 0.60 -0.95
N TYR A 45 -8.23 0.51 0.35
CA TYR A 45 -8.53 1.66 1.19
C TYR A 45 -8.14 1.39 2.64
N LEU A 46 -7.81 2.46 3.34
CA LEU A 46 -7.51 2.46 4.76
C LEU A 46 -8.64 3.08 5.55
N ILE A 47 -8.82 2.60 6.77
CA ILE A 47 -9.65 3.23 7.79
C ILE A 47 -8.73 3.57 8.95
N ASP A 48 -8.53 4.85 9.19
CA ASP A 48 -7.75 5.35 10.32
C ASP A 48 -8.51 5.18 11.65
N ASP A 49 -7.83 5.43 12.77
CA ASP A 49 -8.41 5.28 14.11
C ASP A 49 -9.58 6.25 14.38
N ASP A 50 -9.60 7.40 13.69
CA ASP A 50 -10.74 8.33 13.66
C ASP A 50 -11.90 7.87 12.74
N GLY A 51 -11.80 6.70 12.12
CA GLY A 51 -12.78 6.18 11.16
C GLY A 51 -12.72 6.83 9.77
N THR A 52 -11.72 7.68 9.53
CA THR A 52 -11.51 8.33 8.24
C THR A 52 -11.08 7.29 7.20
N ARG A 53 -11.84 7.23 6.09
CA ARG A 53 -11.49 6.39 4.95
C ARG A 53 -10.52 7.12 4.01
N ILE A 54 -9.41 6.46 3.70
CA ILE A 54 -8.40 6.94 2.76
C ILE A 54 -8.31 5.93 1.62
N ASP A 55 -8.82 6.27 0.44
CA ASP A 55 -8.72 5.41 -0.74
C ASP A 55 -7.28 5.44 -1.29
N LEU A 56 -6.73 4.25 -1.54
CA LEU A 56 -5.38 4.08 -2.03
C LEU A 56 -5.39 3.91 -3.56
N PRO A 57 -4.50 4.61 -4.29
CA PRO A 57 -4.44 4.49 -5.74
C PRO A 57 -3.84 3.14 -6.13
N VAL A 58 -4.67 2.23 -6.68
CA VAL A 58 -4.22 0.89 -7.10
C VAL A 58 -3.05 0.91 -8.08
N GLY A 59 -2.99 1.93 -8.95
CA GLY A 59 -1.89 2.11 -9.91
C GLY A 59 -0.55 2.52 -9.31
N ALA A 60 -0.50 2.84 -8.01
CA ALA A 60 0.74 3.08 -7.29
C ALA A 60 1.39 1.80 -6.74
N PHE A 61 0.70 0.65 -6.83
CA PHE A 61 1.19 -0.63 -6.35
C PHE A 61 1.61 -1.49 -7.55
N ASP A 62 2.91 -1.56 -7.79
CA ASP A 62 3.55 -2.30 -8.88
C ASP A 62 4.28 -3.56 -8.38
N GLY A 63 4.22 -3.84 -7.07
CA GLY A 63 4.94 -4.94 -6.44
C GLY A 63 6.40 -4.62 -6.11
N LEU A 64 6.88 -3.40 -6.36
CA LEU A 64 8.20 -2.97 -5.89
C LEU A 64 8.12 -2.48 -4.43
N PRO A 65 9.18 -2.63 -3.62
CA PRO A 65 9.17 -2.16 -2.24
C PRO A 65 9.02 -0.63 -2.18
N VAL A 66 7.91 -0.17 -1.59
CA VAL A 66 7.61 1.27 -1.41
C VAL A 66 8.56 1.93 -0.42
N GLY A 67 9.12 1.17 0.52
CA GLY A 67 10.05 1.68 1.52
C GLY A 67 11.28 2.37 0.89
N ASP A 68 11.81 1.81 -0.21
CA ASP A 68 12.97 2.40 -0.89
C ASP A 68 12.61 3.70 -1.64
N LEU A 69 11.43 3.76 -2.28
CA LEU A 69 10.90 4.95 -2.92
C LEU A 69 10.65 6.07 -1.90
N MET A 70 10.00 5.76 -0.77
CA MET A 70 9.72 6.73 0.30
C MET A 70 11.00 7.26 0.95
N ARG A 71 12.01 6.40 1.13
CA ARG A 71 13.31 6.82 1.67
C ARG A 71 14.04 7.76 0.71
N ASN A 72 13.95 7.51 -0.60
CA ASN A 72 14.55 8.38 -1.61
C ASN A 72 13.81 9.73 -1.70
N LEU A 73 12.48 9.73 -1.71
CA LEU A 73 11.66 10.95 -1.64
C LEU A 73 12.00 11.78 -0.40
N THR A 74 12.15 11.14 0.76
CA THR A 74 12.52 11.83 2.01
C THR A 74 13.89 12.50 1.89
N LYS A 75 14.86 11.84 1.24
CA LYS A 75 16.19 12.41 1.00
C LYS A 75 16.13 13.60 0.04
N GLU A 76 15.41 13.48 -1.07
CA GLU A 76 15.25 14.56 -2.05
C GLU A 76 14.56 15.78 -1.42
N TYR A 77 13.51 15.55 -0.64
CA TYR A 77 12.81 16.61 0.07
C TYR A 77 13.71 17.32 1.08
N GLN A 78 14.51 16.58 1.85
CA GLN A 78 15.48 17.17 2.77
C GLN A 78 16.58 17.96 2.06
N GLN A 79 16.97 17.57 0.85
CA GLN A 79 17.93 18.34 0.05
C GLN A 79 17.33 19.66 -0.43
N LEU A 80 16.08 19.64 -0.91
CA LEU A 80 15.37 20.85 -1.33
C LEU A 80 15.12 21.83 -0.18
N LEU A 81 14.84 21.33 1.04
CA LEU A 81 14.61 22.18 2.21
C LEU A 81 15.88 22.85 2.76
N ARG A 82 17.07 22.38 2.36
CA ARG A 82 18.37 22.92 2.78
C ARG A 82 19.04 23.76 1.70
N ALA A 83 18.41 23.91 0.54
CA ALA A 83 18.82 24.79 -0.56
C ALA A 83 18.14 26.16 -0.44
#